data_AF-A0A7S2IWP9-F1
#
_entry.id   AF-A0A7S2IWP9-F1
#
_cell.length_a   1.000
_cell.length_b   1.000
_cell.length_c   1.000
_cell.angle_alpha   90.00
_cell.angle_beta   90.00
_cell.angle_gamma   90.00
#
_symmetry.space_group_name_H-M   'P 1'
#
loop_
_entity.id
_entity.type
_entity.pdbx_description
1 polymer ?
#
loop_
_entity_poly.entity_id
_entity_poly.type
_entity_poly.pdbx_seq_one_letter_code
_entity_poly.pdbx_strand_id
1 'polypeptide(L)'
;LYDGTLRAFERAQGIVRGEAKSILTACAFGEYFPNPGLSAEFGSGPYRQDDVSVAQALMTEAWGTAVLCFVIFSITHSKNRVLEVQGSRPSVPVAIGATIVVLLALYAPITQAGWNPARDFGPRLVAAGAGWGSVAI
;
A
#
# COMPACT_ATOMS: atom_id res chain seq x y z
N LEU A 1 5.33 -2.95 -19.67
CA LEU A 1 4.47 -1.74 -19.70
C LEU A 1 5.17 -0.53 -19.03
N TYR A 2 5.58 -0.62 -17.76
CA TYR A 2 6.12 0.53 -17.00
C TYR A 2 7.65 0.72 -17.03
N ASP A 3 8.44 -0.15 -17.69
CA ASP A 3 9.91 -0.06 -17.65
C ASP A 3 10.44 1.30 -18.15
N GLY A 4 9.94 1.77 -19.29
CA GLY A 4 10.38 3.04 -19.87
C GLY A 4 10.07 4.26 -18.98
N THR A 5 8.86 4.32 -18.40
CA THR A 5 8.45 5.41 -17.50
C THR A 5 9.21 5.38 -16.18
N LEU A 6 9.43 4.18 -15.63
CA LEU A 6 10.19 3.99 -14.40
C LEU A 6 11.65 4.43 -14.60
N ARG A 7 12.31 3.99 -15.67
CA ARG A 7 13.67 4.41 -16.01
C ARG A 7 13.79 5.90 -16.29
N ALA A 8 12.77 6.51 -16.88
CA ALA A 8 12.75 7.95 -17.10
C ALA A 8 12.70 8.71 -15.76
N PHE A 9 11.86 8.27 -14.82
CA PHE A 9 11.83 8.83 -13.46
C PHE A 9 13.16 8.61 -12.73
N GLU A 10 13.73 7.39 -12.80
CA GLU A 10 15.02 7.06 -12.19
C GLU A 10 16.14 7.96 -12.72
N ARG A 11 16.22 8.15 -14.04
CA ARG A 11 17.20 9.08 -14.64
C ARG A 11 16.99 10.52 -14.20
N ALA A 12 15.75 11.00 -14.19
CA ALA A 12 15.43 12.37 -13.81
C ALA A 12 15.77 12.67 -12.34
N GLN A 13 15.63 11.68 -11.46
CA GLN A 13 15.90 11.80 -10.04
C GLN A 13 17.30 11.30 -9.63
N GLY A 14 18.12 10.85 -10.58
CA GLY A 14 19.44 10.28 -10.28
C GLY A 14 19.37 9.04 -9.38
N ILE A 15 18.35 8.19 -9.56
CA ILE A 15 18.14 6.97 -8.79
C ILE A 15 18.91 5.82 -9.44
N VAL A 16 19.75 5.17 -8.65
CA VAL A 16 20.40 3.90 -9.00
C VAL A 16 19.74 2.80 -8.18
N ARG A 17 19.22 1.76 -8.83
CA ARG A 17 18.56 0.64 -8.13
C ARG A 17 19.54 -0.08 -7.20
N GLY A 18 19.08 -0.41 -6.00
CA GLY A 18 19.87 -1.02 -4.95
C GLY A 18 20.49 -0.02 -3.97
N GLU A 19 20.54 1.27 -4.33
CA GLU A 19 20.90 2.33 -3.39
C GLU A 19 19.67 2.81 -2.60
N ALA A 20 19.89 3.46 -1.45
CA ALA A 20 18.81 3.88 -0.54
C ALA A 20 17.72 4.70 -1.24
N LYS A 21 18.09 5.62 -2.14
CA LYS A 21 17.13 6.47 -2.87
C LYS A 21 16.20 5.68 -3.80
N SER A 22 16.58 4.46 -4.18
CA SER A 22 15.73 3.59 -5.02
C SER A 22 14.48 3.07 -4.33
N ILE A 23 14.33 3.31 -3.02
CA ILE A 23 13.09 3.07 -2.28
C ILE A 23 11.88 3.77 -2.93
N LEU A 24 12.09 4.94 -3.55
CA LEU A 24 11.05 5.71 -4.26
C LEU A 24 10.48 5.00 -5.50
N THR A 25 11.25 4.10 -6.12
CA THR A 25 10.79 3.29 -7.25
C THR A 25 10.47 1.85 -6.83
N ALA A 26 11.10 1.37 -5.76
CA ALA A 26 10.78 0.08 -5.13
C ALA A 26 9.36 0.08 -4.53
N CYS A 27 8.89 1.23 -4.00
CA CYS A 27 7.56 1.38 -3.41
C CYS A 27 6.39 1.22 -4.41
N ALA A 28 6.69 1.10 -5.71
CA ALA A 28 5.70 0.65 -6.70
C ALA A 28 5.36 -0.85 -6.57
N PHE A 29 6.24 -1.64 -5.95
CA PHE A 29 6.16 -3.10 -5.87
C PHE A 29 6.09 -3.62 -4.42
N GLY A 30 5.97 -2.75 -3.43
CA GLY A 30 5.87 -3.12 -2.02
C GLY A 30 5.52 -1.90 -1.17
N GLU A 31 5.05 -2.13 0.05
CA GLU A 31 4.52 -1.10 0.95
C GLU A 31 5.53 -0.75 2.04
N TYR A 32 5.93 0.51 2.09
CA TYR A 32 6.93 1.04 3.02
C TYR A 32 6.27 2.00 4.00
N PHE A 33 6.85 2.12 5.19
CA PHE A 33 6.34 3.01 6.22
C PHE A 33 7.46 3.89 6.79
N PRO A 34 7.22 5.20 6.98
CA PRO A 34 6.17 5.96 6.33
C PRO A 34 6.39 6.08 4.80
N ASN A 35 5.36 6.42 4.02
CA ASN A 35 5.45 6.48 2.56
C ASN A 35 6.68 7.28 2.06
N PRO A 36 7.67 6.64 1.41
CA PRO A 36 8.93 7.30 1.05
C PRO A 36 8.76 8.53 0.16
N GLY A 37 7.74 8.56 -0.70
CA GLY A 37 7.45 9.70 -1.57
C GLY A 37 6.96 10.95 -0.83
N LEU A 38 6.52 10.82 0.42
CA LEU A 38 6.08 11.92 1.27
C LEU A 38 7.09 12.22 2.39
N SER A 39 8.25 11.55 2.41
CA SER A 39 9.34 11.85 3.35
C SER A 39 10.19 13.04 2.89
N ALA A 40 10.94 13.62 3.83
CA ALA A 40 11.89 14.69 3.58
C ALA A 40 13.22 14.15 3.00
N GLU A 41 13.62 12.92 3.34
CA GLU A 41 14.87 12.33 2.85
C GLU A 41 14.81 11.96 1.36
N PHE A 42 13.66 11.46 0.92
CA PHE A 42 13.50 10.89 -0.41
C PHE A 42 12.47 11.61 -1.26
N GLY A 43 11.41 12.13 -0.63
CA GLY A 43 10.23 12.66 -1.29
C GLY A 43 10.13 14.18 -1.24
N SER A 44 8.89 14.67 -1.20
CA SER A 44 8.57 16.09 -1.18
C SER A 44 7.75 16.51 0.05
N GLY A 45 7.69 15.67 1.08
CA GLY A 45 6.88 15.96 2.27
C GLY A 45 7.72 16.25 3.51
N PRO A 46 7.06 16.54 4.65
CA PRO A 46 7.72 17.14 5.80
C PRO A 46 8.26 16.14 6.82
N TYR A 47 7.83 14.88 6.78
CA TYR A 47 8.19 13.88 7.79
C TYR A 47 9.46 13.13 7.44
N ARG A 48 10.06 12.48 8.42
CA ARG A 48 11.22 11.62 8.29
C ARG A 48 10.84 10.16 8.38
N GLN A 49 11.66 9.26 7.84
CA GLN A 49 11.40 7.81 7.93
C GLN A 49 11.36 7.28 9.36
N ASP A 50 12.01 7.96 10.31
CA ASP A 50 12.03 7.63 11.74
C ASP A 50 10.86 8.22 12.53
N ASP A 51 10.01 9.06 11.92
CA ASP A 51 8.83 9.65 12.59
C ASP A 51 7.71 8.62 12.84
N VAL A 52 7.67 7.52 12.08
CA VAL A 52 6.72 6.41 12.29
C VAL A 52 7.48 5.18 12.74
N SER A 53 7.28 4.81 14.01
CA SER A 53 7.89 3.60 14.56
C SER A 53 7.27 2.32 13.96
N VAL A 54 8.02 1.22 14.02
CA VAL A 54 7.54 -0.12 13.63
C VAL A 54 6.26 -0.51 14.38
N ALA A 55 6.18 -0.20 15.68
CA ALA A 55 5.01 -0.49 16.49
C ALA A 55 3.78 0.30 16.01
N GLN A 56 3.95 1.57 15.69
CA GLN A 56 2.88 2.40 15.13
C GLN A 56 2.42 1.87 13.78
N ALA A 57 3.34 1.55 12.88
CA ALA A 57 3.01 0.99 11.57
C ALA A 57 2.24 -0.34 11.70
N LEU A 58 2.68 -1.25 12.57
CA LEU A 58 2.00 -2.51 12.84
C LEU A 58 0.57 -2.29 13.35
N MET A 59 0.37 -1.34 14.27
CA MET A 59 -0.96 -1.03 14.78
C MET A 59 -1.86 -0.41 13.72
N THR A 60 -1.32 0.46 12.85
CA THR A 60 -2.06 1.02 11.70
C THR A 60 -2.48 -0.08 10.72
N GLU A 61 -1.59 -1.02 10.40
CA GLU A 61 -1.89 -2.16 9.53
C GLU A 61 -2.92 -3.10 10.14
N ALA A 62 -2.76 -3.46 11.42
CA ALA A 62 -3.71 -4.31 12.14
C ALA A 62 -5.11 -3.66 12.20
N TRP A 63 -5.15 -2.35 12.48
CA TRP A 63 -6.40 -1.60 12.54
C TRP A 63 -7.09 -1.50 11.17
N GLY A 64 -6.36 -1.10 10.13
CA GLY A 64 -6.92 -0.99 8.78
C GLY A 64 -7.42 -2.34 8.26
N THR A 65 -6.68 -3.42 8.52
CA THR A 65 -7.10 -4.79 8.20
C THR A 65 -8.37 -5.17 8.97
N ALA A 66 -8.45 -4.86 10.27
CA ALA A 66 -9.62 -5.15 11.08
C ALA A 66 -10.88 -4.44 10.57
N VAL A 67 -10.78 -3.15 10.20
CA VAL A 67 -11.90 -2.39 9.63
C VAL A 67 -12.32 -2.97 8.28
N LEU A 68 -11.36 -3.29 7.40
CA LEU A 68 -11.64 -3.90 6.11
C LEU A 68 -12.34 -5.26 6.26
N CYS A 69 -11.83 -6.15 7.12
CA CYS A 69 -12.45 -7.43 7.43
C CYS A 69 -13.86 -7.26 8.02
N PHE A 70 -14.02 -6.33 8.96
CA PHE A 70 -15.32 -6.03 9.55
C PHE A 70 -16.36 -5.64 8.50
N VAL A 71 -16.01 -4.74 7.57
CA VAL A 71 -16.93 -4.34 6.50
C VAL A 71 -17.24 -5.49 5.56
N ILE A 72 -16.21 -6.21 5.08
CA ILE A 72 -16.38 -7.37 4.19
C ILE A 72 -17.33 -8.38 4.84
N PHE A 73 -17.06 -8.81 6.07
CA PHE A 73 -17.90 -9.78 6.76
C PHE A 73 -19.29 -9.22 7.01
N SER A 74 -19.42 -7.96 7.43
CA SER A 74 -20.73 -7.34 7.70
C SER A 74 -21.63 -7.34 6.49
N ILE A 75 -21.14 -6.95 5.31
CA ILE A 75 -21.97 -6.81 4.11
C ILE A 75 -22.14 -8.13 3.33
N THR A 76 -21.24 -9.09 3.53
CA THR A 76 -21.34 -10.43 2.92
C THR A 76 -22.14 -11.41 3.77
N HIS A 77 -22.36 -11.11 5.06
CA HIS A 77 -23.11 -12.00 5.95
C HIS A 77 -24.54 -12.25 5.45
N SER A 78 -25.00 -13.50 5.48
CA SER A 78 -26.31 -13.91 4.96
C SER A 78 -27.49 -13.21 5.66
N LYS A 79 -27.34 -12.90 6.95
CA LYS A 79 -28.36 -12.18 7.74
C LYS A 79 -28.39 -10.67 7.50
N ASN A 80 -27.34 -10.09 6.90
CA ASN A 80 -27.34 -8.68 6.55
C ASN A 80 -27.86 -8.50 5.12
N ARG A 81 -29.00 -7.82 4.98
CA ARG A 81 -29.69 -7.61 3.69
C ARG A 81 -29.63 -6.16 3.19
N VAL A 82 -28.80 -5.32 3.82
CA VAL A 82 -28.74 -3.88 3.51
C VAL A 82 -28.39 -3.58 2.04
N LEU A 83 -27.66 -4.47 1.38
CA LEU A 83 -27.27 -4.37 -0.04
C LEU A 83 -28.02 -5.39 -0.94
N GLU A 84 -29.05 -6.06 -0.44
CA GLU A 84 -29.82 -7.03 -1.21
C GLU A 84 -30.87 -6.33 -2.07
N VAL A 85 -30.84 -6.61 -3.38
CA VAL A 85 -31.81 -6.11 -4.36
C VAL A 85 -32.30 -7.30 -5.17
N GLN A 86 -33.59 -7.59 -5.11
CA GLN A 86 -34.23 -8.71 -5.83
C GLN A 86 -33.53 -10.06 -5.61
N GLY A 87 -33.11 -10.35 -4.37
CA GLY A 87 -32.43 -11.60 -4.00
C GLY A 87 -30.96 -11.70 -4.44
N SER A 88 -30.41 -10.64 -5.04
CA SER A 88 -29.01 -10.55 -5.46
C SER A 88 -28.27 -9.44 -4.70
N ARG A 89 -26.92 -9.46 -4.70
CA ARG A 89 -26.07 -8.50 -3.98
C ARG A 89 -25.06 -7.79 -4.88
N PRO A 90 -25.50 -7.09 -5.95
CA PRO A 90 -24.61 -6.55 -6.98
C PRO A 90 -23.66 -5.43 -6.49
N SER A 91 -24.01 -4.73 -5.41
CA SER A 91 -23.25 -3.57 -4.89
C SER A 91 -22.17 -3.93 -3.87
N VAL A 92 -22.06 -5.20 -3.45
CA VAL A 92 -21.05 -5.65 -2.46
C VAL A 92 -19.62 -5.30 -2.90
N PRO A 93 -19.17 -5.59 -4.14
CA PRO A 93 -17.82 -5.22 -4.58
C PRO A 93 -17.58 -3.71 -4.56
N VAL A 94 -18.59 -2.91 -4.93
CA VAL A 94 -18.50 -1.44 -4.92
C VAL A 94 -18.33 -0.91 -3.50
N ALA A 95 -19.09 -1.45 -2.53
CA ALA A 95 -18.98 -1.04 -1.13
C ALA A 95 -17.61 -1.41 -0.51
N ILE A 96 -17.07 -2.59 -0.84
CA ILE A 96 -15.71 -2.99 -0.42
C ILE A 96 -14.68 -2.05 -1.06
N GLY A 97 -14.81 -1.78 -2.35
CA GLY A 97 -13.93 -0.85 -3.08
C GLY A 97 -13.96 0.56 -2.47
N ALA A 98 -15.15 1.09 -2.17
CA ALA A 98 -15.30 2.38 -1.51
C ALA A 98 -14.65 2.41 -0.12
N THR A 99 -14.77 1.31 0.63
CA THR A 99 -14.10 1.15 1.93
C THR A 99 -12.59 1.21 1.77
N ILE A 100 -12.03 0.45 0.82
CA ILE A 100 -10.59 0.46 0.52
C ILE A 100 -10.13 1.87 0.14
N VAL A 101 -10.87 2.59 -0.70
CA VAL A 101 -10.53 3.98 -1.09
C VAL A 101 -10.46 4.91 0.12
N VAL A 102 -11.43 4.84 1.04
CA VAL A 102 -11.42 5.65 2.26
C VAL A 102 -10.23 5.30 3.14
N LEU A 103 -9.99 4.01 3.38
CA LEU A 103 -8.87 3.57 4.21
C LEU A 103 -7.53 3.96 3.58
N LEU A 104 -7.39 3.89 2.25
CA LEU A 104 -6.20 4.32 1.52
C LEU A 104 -5.92 5.80 1.74
N ALA A 105 -6.95 6.65 1.60
CA ALA A 105 -6.81 8.09 1.80
C ALA A 105 -6.34 8.44 3.22
N LEU A 106 -6.71 7.64 4.22
CA LEU A 106 -6.36 7.87 5.63
C LEU A 106 -4.99 7.29 6.01
N TYR A 107 -4.67 6.08 5.54
CA TYR A 107 -3.56 5.30 6.09
C TYR A 107 -2.38 5.11 5.11
N ALA A 108 -2.57 5.31 3.81
CA ALA A 108 -1.48 5.19 2.85
C ALA A 108 -0.29 6.14 3.10
N PRO A 109 -0.46 7.35 3.66
CA PRO A 109 0.69 8.17 4.05
C PRO A 109 1.56 7.55 5.17
N ILE A 110 0.97 6.69 6.02
CA ILE A 110 1.64 6.10 7.20
C ILE A 110 2.26 4.75 6.84
N THR A 111 1.57 3.89 6.08
CA THR A 111 2.05 2.51 5.81
C THR A 111 1.86 2.04 4.38
N GLN A 112 1.39 2.92 3.50
CA GLN A 112 0.96 2.58 2.14
C GLN A 112 -0.15 1.51 2.04
N ALA A 113 -0.81 1.16 3.15
CA ALA A 113 -1.93 0.22 3.23
C ALA A 113 -1.61 -1.23 2.83
N GLY A 114 -0.67 -1.85 3.54
CA GLY A 114 -0.22 -3.23 3.39
C GLY A 114 -1.14 -4.33 3.92
N TRP A 115 -2.47 -4.13 3.93
CA TRP A 115 -3.45 -5.06 4.55
C TRP A 115 -3.58 -6.43 3.86
N ASN A 116 -2.78 -6.69 2.83
CA ASN A 116 -2.75 -7.95 2.10
C ASN A 116 -1.30 -8.45 1.96
N PRO A 117 -0.90 -9.46 2.75
CA PRO A 117 0.45 -10.01 2.70
C PRO A 117 0.86 -10.53 1.31
N ALA A 118 -0.08 -11.07 0.52
CA ALA A 118 0.22 -11.58 -0.81
C ALA A 118 0.49 -10.44 -1.83
N ARG A 119 -0.17 -9.29 -1.66
CA ARG A 119 0.02 -8.08 -2.48
C ARG A 119 1.36 -7.39 -2.19
N ASP A 120 1.94 -7.63 -1.03
CA ASP A 120 3.22 -7.06 -0.62
C ASP A 120 4.39 -8.04 -0.81
N PHE A 121 4.33 -9.22 -0.18
CA PHE A 121 5.45 -10.16 -0.13
C PHE A 121 5.89 -10.68 -1.51
N GLY A 122 4.96 -11.13 -2.34
CA GLY A 122 5.29 -11.67 -3.67
C GLY A 122 5.97 -10.64 -4.58
N PRO A 123 5.34 -9.46 -4.79
CA PRO A 123 5.94 -8.38 -5.55
C PRO A 123 7.30 -7.90 -5.03
N ARG A 124 7.51 -7.87 -3.70
CA ARG A 124 8.82 -7.54 -3.10
C ARG A 124 9.92 -8.51 -3.49
N LEU A 125 9.66 -9.82 -3.47
CA LEU A 125 10.65 -10.82 -3.90
C LEU A 125 11.05 -10.64 -5.36
N VAL A 126 10.08 -10.34 -6.23
CA VAL A 126 10.34 -10.05 -7.64
C VAL A 126 11.17 -8.77 -7.80
N ALA A 127 10.81 -7.71 -7.07
CA ALA A 127 11.55 -6.44 -7.10
C ALA A 127 12.99 -6.58 -6.59
N ALA A 128 13.21 -7.37 -5.53
CA ALA A 128 14.53 -7.68 -5.02
C ALA A 128 15.41 -8.32 -6.11
N GLY A 129 14.87 -9.32 -6.84
CA GLY A 129 15.55 -9.96 -7.98
C GLY A 129 15.69 -9.07 -9.22
N ALA A 130 14.86 -8.04 -9.37
CA ALA A 130 14.85 -7.12 -10.51
C ALA A 130 15.82 -5.91 -10.36
N GLY A 131 16.69 -5.95 -9.35
CA GLY A 131 17.80 -5.01 -9.18
C GLY A 131 17.66 -4.04 -8.00
N TRP A 132 16.54 -4.03 -7.29
CA TRP A 132 16.41 -3.23 -6.05
C TRP A 132 17.07 -3.90 -4.84
N GLY A 133 17.35 -5.21 -4.91
CA GLY A 133 18.09 -5.93 -3.87
C GLY A 133 17.42 -5.80 -2.49
N SER A 134 18.22 -5.56 -1.45
CA SER A 134 17.73 -5.43 -0.07
C SER A 134 16.85 -4.21 0.16
N VAL A 135 16.87 -3.20 -0.73
CA VAL A 135 15.96 -2.05 -0.61
C VAL A 135 14.50 -2.49 -0.81
N ALA A 136 14.27 -3.59 -1.53
CA ALA A 136 12.93 -4.13 -1.75
C ALA A 136 12.38 -4.97 -0.59
N ILE A 137 13.15 -5.23 0.46
CA ILE A 137 12.81 -6.16 1.55
C ILE A 137 12.70 -5.39 2.86
#